data_AF-A0A662BF54-F1
#
_entry.id   AF-A0A662BF54-F1
#
_cell.length_a   1.000
_cell.length_b   1.000
_cell.length_c   1.000
_cell.angle_alpha   90.00
_cell.angle_beta   90.00
_cell.angle_gamma   90.00
#
_symmetry.space_group_name_H-M   'P 1'
#
loop_
_entity.id
_entity.type
_entity.pdbx_description
1 polymer ?
#
loop_
_entity_poly.entity_id
_entity_poly.type
_entity_poly.pdbx_seq_one_letter_code
_entity_poly.pdbx_strand_id
1 'polypeptide(L)'
;LLIKFDEFLSGDSASFNIPPLFSRVNLISPAHEEIVYSDSITLTWSGLPGSTYHVVLSDEKGNVKLERNIKFASDKHVGHYPLYFSLLLFPFILIFRRKLVKTFFLLLICMILLLSCKKQDEELVEDPRLVFTEVVKELEPATEYHWKLLMEPSSGVSLQTESVTYSFTTSDWM
;
A
#
# COMPACT_ATOMS: atom_id res chain seq x y z
N LEU A 1 -14.59 -10.09 -22.70
CA LEU A 1 -13.35 -10.84 -22.34
C LEU A 1 -13.71 -11.66 -21.10
N LEU A 2 -13.97 -12.95 -21.28
CA LEU A 2 -14.54 -13.84 -20.24
C LEU A 2 -13.35 -14.54 -19.58
N ILE A 3 -12.88 -13.99 -18.46
CA ILE A 3 -11.79 -14.58 -17.69
C ILE A 3 -12.37 -15.83 -17.01
N LYS A 4 -11.87 -17.01 -17.36
CA LYS A 4 -12.28 -18.28 -16.74
C LYS A 4 -11.76 -18.32 -15.30
N PHE A 5 -12.69 -18.31 -14.36
CA PHE A 5 -12.42 -18.31 -12.92
C PHE A 5 -11.96 -19.67 -12.39
N ASP A 6 -12.00 -20.74 -13.18
CA ASP A 6 -11.77 -22.10 -12.66
C ASP A 6 -10.27 -22.44 -12.46
N GLU A 7 -9.36 -21.66 -13.05
CA GLU A 7 -7.90 -21.77 -12.86
C GLU A 7 -7.44 -21.08 -11.55
N PHE A 8 -8.36 -20.45 -10.82
CA PHE A 8 -8.15 -19.66 -9.60
C PHE A 8 -7.80 -20.47 -8.34
N LEU A 9 -7.99 -21.80 -8.35
CA LEU A 9 -7.91 -22.64 -7.13
C LEU A 9 -6.70 -23.59 -7.08
N SER A 10 -5.85 -23.66 -8.11
CA SER A 10 -4.62 -24.46 -8.07
C SER A 10 -3.47 -23.63 -7.49
N GLY A 11 -3.10 -23.91 -6.25
CA GLY A 11 -2.24 -23.08 -5.39
C GLY A 11 -0.76 -22.96 -5.75
N ASP A 12 -0.41 -22.86 -7.04
CA ASP A 12 0.86 -22.28 -7.46
C ASP A 12 0.68 -20.76 -7.58
N SER A 13 1.69 -20.00 -7.17
CA SER A 13 1.71 -18.54 -7.16
C SER A 13 1.56 -17.97 -8.58
N ALA A 14 0.32 -17.84 -9.03
CA ALA A 14 -0.02 -17.30 -10.33
C ALA A 14 0.14 -15.76 -10.32
N SER A 15 1.05 -15.25 -11.16
CA SER A 15 1.10 -13.82 -11.47
C SER A 15 0.05 -13.50 -12.54
N PHE A 16 -0.85 -12.57 -12.22
CA PHE A 16 -1.91 -12.16 -13.13
C PHE A 16 -1.57 -10.81 -13.77
N ASN A 17 -1.71 -10.73 -15.09
CA ASN A 17 -1.69 -9.46 -15.80
C ASN A 17 -3.04 -8.76 -15.59
N ILE A 18 -3.14 -8.05 -14.47
CA ILE A 18 -4.34 -7.35 -14.04
C ILE A 18 -4.44 -6.05 -14.87
N PRO A 19 -5.58 -5.73 -15.49
CA PRO A 19 -5.72 -4.48 -16.23
C PRO A 19 -5.36 -3.29 -15.33
N PRO A 20 -4.70 -2.24 -15.84
CA PRO A 20 -4.18 -1.14 -15.01
C PRO A 20 -5.23 -0.46 -14.11
N LEU A 21 -6.52 -0.52 -14.47
CA LEU A 21 -7.62 -0.02 -13.64
C LEU A 21 -7.79 -0.78 -12.31
N PHE A 22 -7.31 -2.02 -12.25
CA PHE A 22 -7.39 -2.91 -11.09
C PHE A 22 -6.02 -3.16 -10.45
N SER A 23 -4.94 -2.59 -11.00
CA SER A 23 -3.63 -2.71 -10.37
C SER A 23 -3.61 -1.90 -9.07
N ARG A 24 -3.16 -2.57 -8.01
CA ARG A 24 -2.92 -1.94 -6.69
C ARG A 24 -1.63 -1.10 -6.67
N VAL A 25 -0.91 -1.09 -7.80
CA VAL A 25 0.32 -0.34 -8.03
C VAL A 25 0.17 0.46 -9.31
N ASN A 26 0.56 1.73 -9.25
CA ASN A 26 0.58 2.62 -10.41
C ASN A 26 1.98 3.20 -10.60
N LEU A 27 2.55 3.04 -11.80
CA LEU A 27 3.84 3.63 -12.14
C LEU A 27 3.65 5.13 -12.43
N ILE A 28 4.55 5.97 -11.93
CA ILE A 28 4.44 7.44 -12.03
C ILE A 28 5.58 7.99 -12.88
N SER A 29 6.82 7.64 -12.56
CA SER A 29 8.01 8.19 -13.22
C SER A 29 9.09 7.11 -13.32
N PRO A 30 9.84 7.03 -14.42
CA PRO A 30 9.57 7.73 -15.68
C PRO A 30 8.23 7.29 -16.29
N ALA A 31 7.59 8.19 -17.02
CA ALA A 31 6.40 7.90 -17.80
C ALA A 31 6.74 6.95 -18.97
N HIS A 32 5.71 6.30 -19.52
CA HIS A 32 5.89 5.44 -20.69
C HIS A 32 6.39 6.26 -21.89
N GLU A 33 7.43 5.74 -22.55
CA GLU A 33 8.12 6.37 -23.68
C GLU A 33 8.81 7.71 -23.34
N GLU A 34 9.09 7.98 -22.06
CA GLU A 34 9.81 9.19 -21.65
C GLU A 34 11.28 9.17 -22.09
N ILE A 35 11.82 10.34 -22.45
CA ILE A 35 13.25 10.54 -22.75
C ILE A 35 13.94 11.15 -21.53
N VAL A 36 14.97 10.46 -21.04
CA VAL A 36 15.69 10.82 -19.81
C VAL A 36 17.07 11.37 -20.16
N TYR A 37 17.42 12.54 -19.62
CA TYR A 37 18.67 13.27 -19.91
C TYR A 37 19.70 13.22 -18.75
N SER A 38 19.62 12.23 -17.85
CA SER A 38 20.71 11.86 -16.92
C SER A 38 21.00 10.36 -16.90
N ASP A 39 22.27 10.01 -16.64
CA ASP A 39 22.78 8.66 -16.32
C ASP A 39 22.16 8.05 -15.04
N SER A 40 21.24 8.76 -14.40
CA SER A 40 20.50 8.33 -13.23
C SER A 40 19.02 8.65 -13.39
N ILE A 41 18.18 7.82 -12.77
CA ILE A 41 16.73 7.97 -12.82
C ILE A 41 16.11 7.62 -11.48
N THR A 42 15.02 8.31 -11.15
CA THR A 42 14.21 8.00 -9.96
C THR A 42 12.93 7.30 -10.41
N LEU A 43 12.89 5.98 -10.20
CA LEU A 43 11.68 5.18 -10.37
C LEU A 43 10.70 5.57 -9.28
N THR A 44 9.49 5.97 -9.64
CA THR A 44 8.46 6.47 -8.72
C THR A 44 7.16 5.74 -8.98
N TRP A 45 6.51 5.25 -7.94
CA TRP A 45 5.23 4.55 -8.04
C TRP A 45 4.34 4.83 -6.84
N SER A 46 3.02 4.69 -7.01
CA SER A 46 2.08 4.66 -5.90
C SER A 46 1.63 3.24 -5.59
N GLY A 47 1.57 2.85 -4.32
CA GLY A 47 1.09 1.54 -3.90
C GLY A 47 0.63 1.51 -2.44
N LEU A 48 0.26 0.32 -1.96
CA LEU A 48 -0.19 0.10 -0.59
C LEU A 48 0.97 0.09 0.43
N PRO A 49 0.82 0.72 1.61
CA PRO A 49 1.79 0.61 2.70
C PRO A 49 1.87 -0.83 3.23
N GLY A 50 3.04 -1.22 3.73
CA GLY A 50 3.27 -2.54 4.32
C GLY A 50 3.53 -3.67 3.32
N SER A 51 3.24 -3.47 2.03
CA SER A 51 3.54 -4.42 0.97
C SER A 51 5.04 -4.52 0.67
N THR A 52 5.44 -5.67 0.12
CA THR A 52 6.76 -5.87 -0.49
C THR A 52 6.65 -5.58 -1.99
N TYR A 53 7.61 -4.85 -2.53
CA TYR A 53 7.69 -4.49 -3.95
C TYR A 53 8.95 -5.10 -4.56
N HIS A 54 8.80 -5.87 -5.62
CA HIS A 54 9.90 -6.36 -6.44
C HIS A 54 10.02 -5.45 -7.66
N VAL A 55 11.08 -4.64 -7.69
CA VAL A 55 11.39 -3.72 -8.79
C VAL A 55 12.31 -4.40 -9.76
N VAL A 56 11.89 -4.49 -11.02
CA VAL A 56 12.69 -5.06 -12.10
C VAL A 56 12.88 -4.01 -13.18
N LEU A 57 14.14 -3.74 -13.53
CA LEU A 57 14.57 -2.90 -14.65
C LEU A 57 15.48 -3.73 -15.56
N SER A 58 15.15 -3.78 -16.85
CA SER A 58 15.95 -4.44 -17.88
C SER A 58 16.22 -3.49 -19.04
N ASP A 59 17.33 -3.69 -19.75
CA ASP A 59 17.58 -3.03 -21.03
C ASP A 59 16.74 -3.66 -22.17
N GLU A 60 16.81 -3.07 -23.37
CA GLU A 60 16.18 -3.55 -24.61
C GLU A 60 16.58 -5.01 -24.97
N LYS A 61 17.72 -5.49 -24.49
CA LYS A 61 18.22 -6.86 -24.72
C LYS A 61 17.69 -7.85 -23.67
N GLY A 62 16.94 -7.36 -22.68
CA GLY A 62 16.45 -8.14 -21.56
C GLY A 62 17.49 -8.40 -20.46
N ASN A 63 18.64 -7.73 -20.48
CA ASN A 63 19.60 -7.83 -19.37
C ASN A 63 19.06 -7.05 -18.18
N VAL A 64 18.93 -7.74 -17.05
CA VAL A 64 18.46 -7.14 -15.80
C VAL A 64 19.55 -6.19 -15.26
N LYS A 65 19.22 -4.91 -15.17
CA LYS A 65 20.09 -3.86 -14.59
C LYS A 65 19.80 -3.63 -13.12
N LEU A 66 18.53 -3.79 -12.71
CA LEU A 66 18.12 -3.73 -11.31
C LEU A 66 17.09 -4.82 -11.03
N GLU A 67 17.32 -5.57 -9.96
CA GLU A 67 16.33 -6.42 -9.32
C GLU A 67 16.42 -6.20 -7.81
N ARG A 68 15.39 -5.57 -7.22
CA ARG A 68 15.40 -5.24 -5.80
C ARG A 68 14.05 -5.50 -5.14
N ASN A 69 14.11 -6.09 -3.95
CA ASN A 69 12.96 -6.31 -3.09
C ASN A 69 12.93 -5.21 -2.02
N ILE A 70 11.93 -4.34 -2.10
CA ILE A 70 11.77 -3.20 -1.21
C ILE A 70 10.58 -3.46 -0.31
N LYS A 71 10.82 -3.51 0.99
CA LYS A 71 9.77 -3.68 2.00
C LYS A 71 9.62 -2.37 2.77
N PHE A 72 8.46 -1.74 2.62
CA PHE A 72 8.14 -0.54 3.39
C PHE A 72 7.48 -0.95 4.70
N ALA A 73 8.04 -0.50 5.82
CA ALA A 73 7.38 -0.68 7.10
C ALA A 73 6.05 0.06 7.06
N SER A 74 4.95 -0.66 7.26
CA SER A 74 3.69 -0.02 7.62
C SER A 74 3.90 0.59 8.99
N ASP A 75 3.92 1.92 9.06
CA ASP A 75 3.97 2.63 10.32
C ASP A 75 2.64 2.34 11.03
N LYS A 76 2.64 1.31 11.88
CA LYS A 76 1.46 0.94 12.65
C LYS A 76 1.21 2.09 13.59
N HIS A 77 0.27 2.98 13.24
CA HIS A 77 -0.28 3.91 14.20
C HIS A 77 -0.96 3.11 15.32
N VAL A 78 -0.22 2.87 16.40
CA VAL A 78 -0.71 2.31 17.66
C VAL A 78 -1.55 3.39 18.33
N GLY A 79 -2.79 3.54 17.87
CA GLY A 79 -3.79 4.45 18.43
C GLY A 79 -4.70 3.77 19.44
N HIS A 80 -4.18 3.00 20.41
CA HIS A 80 -4.98 2.39 21.48
C HIS A 80 -4.85 3.17 22.81
N TYR A 81 -5.13 4.47 22.78
CA TYR A 81 -5.09 5.31 23.98
C TYR A 81 -6.45 5.59 24.69
N PRO A 82 -7.66 5.41 24.10
CA PRO A 82 -8.89 5.80 24.81
C PRO A 82 -9.34 4.80 25.89
N LEU A 83 -8.91 3.53 25.85
CA LEU A 83 -9.36 2.50 26.79
C LEU A 83 -8.64 2.53 28.15
N TYR A 84 -7.41 3.04 28.21
CA TYR A 84 -6.67 3.14 29.47
C TYR A 84 -7.17 4.30 30.34
N PHE A 85 -7.64 5.39 29.71
CA PHE A 85 -8.15 6.55 30.43
C PHE A 85 -9.48 6.26 31.15
N SER A 86 -10.33 5.39 30.58
CA SER A 86 -11.60 4.99 31.20
C SER A 86 -11.40 4.04 32.40
N LEU A 87 -10.37 3.19 32.36
CA LEU A 87 -10.00 2.29 33.47
C LEU A 87 -9.44 3.06 34.68
N LEU A 88 -8.72 4.15 34.46
CA LEU A 88 -8.13 4.98 35.52
C LEU A 88 -9.17 5.82 36.29
N LEU A 89 -10.27 6.20 35.65
CA LEU A 89 -11.35 6.98 36.29
C LEU A 89 -12.34 6.13 37.09
N PHE A 90 -12.43 4.83 36.82
CA PHE A 90 -13.35 3.91 37.48
C PHE A 90 -13.23 3.87 39.02
N PRO A 91 -12.04 3.82 39.65
CA PRO A 91 -11.92 3.82 41.11
C PRO A 91 -12.29 5.15 41.76
N PHE A 92 -12.07 6.29 41.09
CA PHE A 92 -12.45 7.61 41.63
C PHE A 92 -13.97 7.77 41.77
N ILE A 93 -14.74 7.14 40.87
CA ILE A 93 -16.21 7.15 40.90
C ILE A 93 -16.75 6.27 42.04
N LEU A 94 -16.07 5.19 42.40
CA LEU A 94 -16.47 4.32 43.51
C LEU A 94 -16.24 4.97 44.89
N ILE A 95 -15.23 5.84 45.02
CA ILE A 95 -14.88 6.52 46.27
C ILE A 95 -15.83 7.69 46.56
N PHE A 96 -16.27 8.43 45.55
CA PHE A 96 -17.13 9.61 45.70
C PHE A 96 -18.62 9.29 45.52
N ARG A 97 -19.25 8.82 46.62
CA ARG A 97 -20.71 8.86 46.92
C ARG A 97 -21.62 7.86 46.18
N ARG A 98 -22.25 6.97 46.98
CA ARG A 98 -23.32 6.01 46.56
C ARG A 98 -24.48 6.62 45.75
N LYS A 99 -24.78 7.92 45.93
CA LYS A 99 -25.86 8.60 45.17
C LYS A 99 -25.46 8.93 43.73
N LEU A 100 -24.17 9.11 43.43
CA LEU A 100 -23.67 9.42 42.09
C LEU A 100 -23.52 8.17 41.22
N VAL A 101 -23.43 6.99 41.82
CA VAL A 101 -23.30 5.70 41.10
C VAL A 101 -24.47 5.46 40.16
N LYS A 102 -25.70 5.77 40.57
CA LYS A 102 -26.90 5.61 39.73
C LYS A 102 -26.86 6.52 38.50
N THR A 103 -26.48 7.79 38.69
CA THR A 103 -26.37 8.78 37.63
C THR A 103 -25.26 8.42 36.64
N PHE A 104 -24.12 7.94 37.16
CA PHE A 104 -23.02 7.48 36.33
C PHE A 104 -23.39 6.26 35.50
N PHE A 105 -24.08 5.28 36.08
CA PHE A 105 -24.52 4.08 35.35
C PHE A 105 -25.54 4.43 34.25
N LEU A 106 -26.45 5.36 34.53
CA LEU A 106 -27.39 5.88 33.53
C LEU A 106 -26.65 6.59 32.37
N LEU A 107 -25.66 7.44 32.69
CA LEU A 107 -24.81 8.10 31.69
C LEU A 107 -23.99 7.11 30.86
N LEU A 108 -23.48 6.04 31.49
CA LEU A 108 -22.71 5.00 30.82
C LEU A 108 -23.59 4.23 29.82
N ILE A 109 -24.79 3.82 30.24
CA ILE A 109 -25.77 3.19 29.34
C ILE A 109 -26.13 4.14 28.19
N CYS A 110 -26.36 5.42 28.50
CA CYS A 110 -26.67 6.43 27.48
C CYS A 110 -25.51 6.59 26.47
N MET A 111 -24.26 6.64 26.93
CA MET A 111 -23.07 6.66 26.07
C MET A 111 -22.95 5.39 25.21
N ILE A 112 -23.19 4.21 25.77
CA ILE A 112 -23.16 2.94 25.02
C ILE A 112 -24.26 2.93 23.95
N LEU A 113 -25.48 3.37 24.28
CA LEU A 113 -26.58 3.46 23.32
C LEU A 113 -26.31 4.51 22.22
N LEU A 114 -25.70 5.65 22.57
CA LEU A 114 -25.26 6.66 21.60
C LEU A 114 -24.14 6.15 20.70
N LEU A 115 -23.23 5.31 21.22
CA LEU A 115 -22.17 4.65 20.46
C LEU A 115 -22.72 3.55 19.55
N SER A 116 -23.69 2.75 20.02
CA SER A 116 -24.35 1.71 19.23
C SER A 116 -25.25 2.25 18.12
N CYS A 117 -25.68 3.51 18.21
CA CYS A 117 -26.53 4.15 17.21
C CYS A 117 -25.75 5.04 16.22
N LYS A 118 -24.41 4.95 16.20
CA LYS A 118 -23.66 5.41 15.03
C LYS A 118 -23.79 4.34 13.96
N LYS A 119 -24.71 4.59 13.01
CA LYS A 119 -24.61 4.00 11.68
C LYS A 119 -23.19 4.27 11.21
N GLN A 120 -22.41 3.20 11.12
CA GLN A 120 -21.07 3.26 10.59
C GLN A 120 -21.27 3.51 9.11
N ASP A 121 -21.34 4.78 8.75
CA ASP A 121 -21.14 5.17 7.36
C ASP A 121 -19.73 4.65 7.06
N GLU A 122 -19.68 3.51 6.37
CA GLU A 122 -18.48 3.08 5.67
C GLU A 122 -18.20 4.18 4.65
N GLU A 123 -17.53 5.24 5.10
CA GLU A 123 -16.69 6.02 4.23
C GLU A 123 -15.86 4.98 3.49
N LEU A 124 -16.02 4.95 2.17
CA LEU A 124 -15.14 4.24 1.26
C LEU A 124 -13.75 4.73 1.62
N VAL A 125 -13.06 3.99 2.49
CA VAL A 125 -11.69 4.29 2.88
C VAL A 125 -10.92 4.07 1.60
N GLU A 126 -10.64 5.16 0.89
CA GLU A 126 -9.67 5.13 -0.19
C GLU A 126 -8.40 4.56 0.43
N ASP A 127 -8.05 3.35 0.02
CA ASP A 127 -6.84 2.67 0.46
C ASP A 127 -5.69 3.67 0.31
N PRO A 128 -5.04 4.12 1.40
CA PRO A 128 -4.10 5.23 1.32
C PRO A 128 -2.90 4.79 0.50
N ARG A 129 -2.89 5.18 -0.78
CA ARG A 129 -1.78 4.90 -1.68
C ARG A 129 -0.63 5.83 -1.31
N LEU A 130 0.51 5.26 -0.93
CA LEU A 130 1.73 6.01 -0.69
C LEU A 130 2.57 6.04 -1.95
N VAL A 131 3.33 7.13 -2.11
CA VAL A 131 4.32 7.28 -3.18
C VAL A 131 5.66 6.78 -2.69
N PHE A 132 6.26 5.91 -3.47
CA PHE A 132 7.56 5.29 -3.22
C PHE A 132 8.53 5.65 -4.33
N THR A 133 9.81 5.68 -4.01
CA THR A 133 10.88 6.02 -4.95
C THR A 133 12.07 5.07 -4.81
N GLU A 134 12.76 4.83 -5.92
CA GLU A 134 14.02 4.09 -5.98
C GLU A 134 14.92 4.74 -7.03
N VAL A 135 16.19 4.96 -6.69
CA VAL A 135 17.13 5.66 -7.57
C VAL A 135 18.06 4.65 -8.22
N VAL A 136 18.08 4.66 -9.56
CA VAL A 136 19.00 3.85 -10.37
C VAL A 136 20.04 4.78 -10.97
N LYS A 137 21.29 4.34 -11.01
CA LYS A 137 22.44 5.11 -11.52
C LYS A 137 23.18 4.27 -12.56
N GLU A 138 24.12 4.91 -13.26
CA GLU A 138 25.02 4.26 -14.22
C GLU A 138 24.26 3.67 -15.43
N LEU A 139 23.26 4.40 -15.92
CA LEU A 139 22.54 4.06 -17.14
C LEU A 139 23.38 4.35 -18.38
N GLU A 140 23.27 3.48 -19.38
CA GLU A 140 23.93 3.64 -20.67
C GLU A 140 23.20 4.73 -21.50
N PRO A 141 23.91 5.60 -22.23
CA PRO A 141 23.30 6.53 -23.19
C PRO A 141 22.50 5.81 -24.27
N ALA A 142 21.55 6.52 -24.89
CA ALA A 142 20.86 6.08 -26.10
C ALA A 142 20.30 4.64 -26.01
N THR A 143 19.85 4.23 -24.81
CA THR A 143 19.41 2.87 -24.50
C THR A 143 17.97 2.90 -24.03
N GLU A 144 17.13 2.02 -24.61
CA GLU A 144 15.78 1.80 -24.12
C GLU A 144 15.81 0.86 -22.91
N TYR A 145 15.06 1.23 -21.88
CA TYR A 145 14.88 0.47 -20.65
C TYR A 145 13.41 0.15 -20.44
N HIS A 146 13.15 -1.05 -19.91
CA HIS A 146 11.83 -1.51 -19.51
C HIS A 146 11.81 -1.76 -18.01
N TRP A 147 10.77 -1.29 -17.33
CA TRP A 147 10.63 -1.52 -15.90
C TRP A 147 9.21 -1.87 -15.50
N LYS A 148 9.11 -2.69 -14.45
CA LYS A 148 7.84 -3.14 -13.88
C LYS A 148 7.98 -3.42 -12.39
N LEU A 149 6.84 -3.51 -11.73
CA LEU A 149 6.73 -3.81 -10.30
C LEU A 149 5.86 -5.04 -10.08
N LEU A 150 6.31 -5.92 -9.17
CA LEU A 150 5.47 -6.95 -8.58
C LEU A 150 5.22 -6.58 -7.12
N MET A 151 3.96 -6.52 -6.70
CA MET A 151 3.58 -6.25 -5.32
C MET A 151 3.10 -7.53 -4.64
N GLU A 152 3.69 -7.82 -3.49
CA GLU A 152 3.24 -8.87 -2.58
C GLU A 152 2.63 -8.22 -1.31
N PRO A 153 1.32 -8.40 -1.05
CA PRO A 153 0.68 -7.82 0.12
C PRO A 153 1.14 -8.54 1.40
N SER A 154 1.32 -7.79 2.49
CA SER A 154 1.75 -8.35 3.78
C SER A 154 0.70 -9.18 4.51
N SER A 155 -0.53 -9.26 3.99
CA SER A 155 -1.69 -9.88 4.66
C SER A 155 -1.68 -11.41 4.66
N GLY A 156 -0.60 -12.05 4.17
CA GLY A 156 -0.51 -13.51 4.05
C GLY A 156 -1.41 -14.09 2.94
N VAL A 157 -2.05 -13.23 2.15
CA VAL A 157 -2.79 -13.62 0.95
C VAL A 157 -1.79 -13.66 -0.21
N SER A 158 -1.65 -14.81 -0.86
CA SER A 158 -0.66 -15.05 -1.93
C SER A 158 -0.95 -14.35 -3.27
N LEU A 159 -1.87 -13.38 -3.30
CA LEU A 159 -2.24 -12.66 -4.52
C LEU A 159 -1.20 -11.58 -4.81
N GLN A 160 -0.21 -11.95 -5.61
CA GLN A 160 0.74 -11.00 -6.19
C GLN A 160 0.04 -10.17 -7.26
N THR A 161 0.32 -8.87 -7.28
CA THR A 161 -0.19 -7.94 -8.29
C THR A 161 0.97 -7.43 -9.13
N GLU A 162 0.92 -7.63 -10.43
CA GLU A 162 1.90 -7.09 -11.38
C GLU A 162 1.43 -5.73 -11.92
N SER A 163 2.37 -4.80 -12.10
CA SER A 163 2.12 -3.54 -12.80
C SER A 163 2.21 -3.73 -14.32
N VAL A 164 1.66 -2.78 -15.07
CA VAL A 164 2.00 -2.62 -16.48
C VAL A 164 3.50 -2.32 -16.60
N THR A 165 4.16 -2.85 -17.63
CA THR A 165 5.55 -2.52 -17.95
C THR A 165 5.61 -1.15 -18.59
N TYR A 166 6.42 -0.25 -18.04
CA TYR A 166 6.76 1.03 -18.67
C TYR A 166 8.11 0.92 -19.36
N SER A 167 8.32 1.78 -20.34
CA SER A 167 9.59 1.92 -21.05
C SER A 167 10.00 3.38 -21.06
N PHE A 168 11.31 3.63 -21.09
CA PHE A 168 11.89 4.96 -21.24
C PHE A 168 13.22 4.84 -21.96
N THR A 169 13.66 5.89 -22.62
CA THR A 169 14.93 5.91 -23.37
C THR A 169 15.86 6.96 -22.77
N THR A 170 17.12 6.59 -22.54
CA THR A 170 18.15 7.56 -22.18
C THR A 170 18.59 8.35 -23.42
N SER A 171 18.79 9.65 -23.26
CA SER A 171 19.30 10.50 -24.35
C SER A 171 20.75 10.16 -24.69
N ASP A 172 21.18 10.54 -25.89
CA ASP A 172 22.58 10.54 -26.26
C ASP A 172 23.23 11.82 -25.67
N TRP A 173 23.88 11.68 -24.53
CA TRP A 173 24.63 12.76 -23.88
C TRP A 173 26.08 12.77 -24.41
N MET A 174 26.24 13.23 -25.65
CA MET A 174 27.52 13.65 -26.23
C MET A 174 27.70 15.17 -26.16
#